data_AF-A0A101A0Y7-F1
#
_entry.id   AF-A0A101A0Y7-F1
#
_cell.length_a   1.000
_cell.length_b   1.000
_cell.length_c   1.000
_cell.angle_alpha   90.00
_cell.angle_beta   90.00
_cell.angle_gamma   90.00
#
_symmetry.space_group_name_H-M   'P 1'
#
loop_
_entity.id
_entity.type
_entity.pdbx_description
1 polymer ?
#
loop_
_entity_poly.entity_id
_entity_poly.type
_entity_poly.pdbx_seq_one_letter_code
_entity_poly.pdbx_strand_id
1 'polypeptide(L)'
;MPHVDGSYLYRTRTAHLRRAPVYHHFEHHGYSWLVDVDRLPRVPWWLRPFARFDARDHLHGAPGDSLRQRIDAFLWDRGVDLGGGRVTALLQARVAGYAFNPVTLYWCHDTAGVVRHIVMEMHNHRGERHAYLLPPSPDGTSMAPKRLRVSPFNGTDGHYLVRAPHPGDEVNVTVSLHRGNGPAFIATVRGARRRAGVAEVLLMQAKAPLAPLMTALEYRLQHLTLWLRRVPLVRGAEAVGETVAPTAAFVGNTARSRYS
;
A
#
# COMPACT_ATOMS: atom_id res chain seq x y z
N MET A 1 15.49 -21.03 4.65
CA MET A 1 14.17 -20.35 4.59
C MET A 1 13.42 -20.87 3.37
N PRO A 2 12.10 -21.10 3.42
CA PRO A 2 11.40 -21.65 2.27
C PRO A 2 11.41 -20.62 1.13
N HIS A 3 12.06 -20.98 0.03
CA HIS A 3 11.95 -20.24 -1.22
C HIS A 3 10.48 -20.21 -1.64
N VAL A 4 9.95 -19.00 -1.82
CA VAL A 4 8.65 -18.75 -2.42
C VAL A 4 8.80 -19.02 -3.92
N ASP A 5 8.80 -20.29 -4.30
CA ASP A 5 8.74 -20.74 -5.70
C ASP A 5 7.28 -20.95 -6.08
N GLY A 6 6.60 -19.84 -6.37
CA GLY A 6 5.22 -19.85 -6.82
C GLY A 6 4.49 -18.56 -6.51
N SER A 7 3.38 -18.34 -7.21
CA SER A 7 2.41 -17.31 -6.86
C SER A 7 1.41 -17.89 -5.85
N TYR A 8 1.05 -17.09 -4.86
CA TYR A 8 0.11 -17.49 -3.82
C TYR A 8 -1.10 -16.55 -3.78
N LEU A 9 -2.23 -17.11 -3.42
CA LEU A 9 -3.47 -16.38 -3.17
C LEU A 9 -3.73 -16.37 -1.67
N TYR A 10 -4.08 -15.21 -1.12
CA TYR A 10 -4.58 -15.09 0.23
C TYR A 10 -6.06 -14.78 0.16
N ARG A 11 -6.89 -15.58 0.81
CA ARG A 11 -8.29 -15.20 1.04
C ARG A 11 -8.31 -14.20 2.18
N THR A 12 -8.48 -12.93 1.86
CA THR A 12 -8.32 -11.83 2.80
C THR A 12 -9.65 -11.41 3.42
N ARG A 13 -9.56 -11.00 4.68
CA ARG A 13 -10.58 -10.30 5.46
C ARG A 13 -9.98 -8.94 5.78
N THR A 14 -10.56 -7.89 5.22
CA THR A 14 -10.13 -6.53 5.42
C THR A 14 -11.11 -5.83 6.33
N ALA A 15 -10.67 -5.48 7.53
CA ALA A 15 -11.47 -4.73 8.49
C ALA A 15 -10.96 -3.29 8.59
N HIS A 16 -11.89 -2.35 8.61
CA HIS A 16 -11.68 -0.93 8.75
C HIS A 16 -12.38 -0.45 10.01
N LEU A 17 -11.58 -0.03 10.99
CA LEU A 17 -12.06 0.57 12.22
C LEU A 17 -11.74 2.07 12.20
N ARG A 18 -12.77 2.89 12.06
CA ARG A 18 -12.67 4.34 12.23
C ARG A 18 -13.14 4.68 13.64
N ARG A 19 -12.26 5.30 14.44
CA ARG A 19 -12.58 5.72 15.81
C ARG A 19 -13.01 7.19 15.90
N ALA A 20 -12.64 8.02 14.92
CA ALA A 20 -12.98 9.45 14.89
C ALA A 20 -13.38 9.93 13.47
N PRO A 21 -14.35 10.85 13.33
CA PRO A 21 -15.18 11.47 14.39
C PRO A 21 -16.41 10.62 14.80
N VAL A 22 -16.69 9.52 14.10
CA VAL A 22 -17.78 8.58 14.43
C VAL A 22 -17.21 7.17 14.38
N TYR A 23 -17.56 6.34 15.36
CA TYR A 23 -17.20 4.93 15.39
C TYR A 23 -17.86 4.21 14.20
N HIS A 24 -17.06 3.66 13.31
CA HIS A 24 -17.53 2.87 12.18
C HIS A 24 -16.62 1.67 11.98
N HIS A 25 -17.19 0.48 12.06
CA HIS A 25 -16.52 -0.77 11.74
C HIS A 25 -17.10 -1.30 10.43
N PHE A 26 -16.24 -1.54 9.45
CA PHE A 26 -16.62 -2.17 8.20
C PHE A 26 -15.67 -3.31 7.89
N GLU A 27 -16.21 -4.40 7.40
CA GLU A 27 -15.41 -5.56 7.03
C GLU A 27 -15.90 -6.13 5.71
N HIS A 28 -14.94 -6.52 4.88
CA HIS A 28 -15.21 -7.25 3.64
C HIS A 28 -14.22 -8.37 3.43
N HIS A 29 -14.69 -9.38 2.69
CA HIS A 29 -13.86 -10.47 2.23
C HIS A 29 -13.39 -10.20 0.80
N GLY A 30 -12.16 -10.58 0.51
CA GLY A 30 -11.58 -10.49 -0.81
C GLY A 30 -10.49 -11.51 -0.98
N TYR A 31 -9.64 -11.26 -1.96
CA TYR A 31 -8.42 -12.02 -2.12
C TYR A 31 -7.27 -11.10 -2.54
N SER A 32 -6.05 -11.53 -2.28
CA SER A 32 -4.85 -10.81 -2.68
C SER A 32 -3.79 -11.80 -3.15
N TRP A 33 -3.02 -11.41 -4.13
CA TRP A 33 -1.95 -12.20 -4.72
C TRP A 33 -0.62 -11.82 -4.08
N LEU A 34 0.09 -12.82 -3.57
CA LEU A 34 1.51 -12.69 -3.26
C LEU A 34 2.31 -13.22 -4.45
N VAL A 35 3.06 -12.33 -5.09
CA VAL A 35 3.79 -12.60 -6.31
C VAL A 35 5.25 -12.17 -6.17
N ASP A 36 6.12 -12.84 -6.91
CA ASP A 36 7.46 -12.34 -7.20
C ASP A 36 7.33 -11.30 -8.32
N VAL A 37 7.83 -10.08 -8.09
CA VAL A 37 7.71 -8.96 -9.03
C VAL A 37 8.44 -9.25 -10.35
N ASP A 38 9.50 -10.05 -10.30
CA ASP A 38 10.26 -10.48 -11.48
C ASP A 38 9.57 -11.61 -12.25
N ARG A 39 8.64 -12.31 -11.60
CA ARG A 39 7.96 -13.51 -12.13
C ARG A 39 6.46 -13.45 -11.90
N LEU A 40 5.83 -12.40 -12.47
CA LEU A 40 4.38 -12.23 -12.40
C LEU A 40 3.64 -13.44 -13.02
N PRO A 41 2.60 -13.96 -12.35
CA PRO A 41 1.86 -15.10 -12.87
C PRO A 41 1.19 -14.81 -14.21
N ARG A 42 1.32 -15.75 -15.15
CA ARG A 42 0.65 -15.72 -16.44
C ARG A 42 -0.53 -16.68 -16.39
N VAL A 43 -1.74 -16.16 -16.58
CA VAL A 43 -2.95 -16.99 -16.69
C VAL A 43 -3.28 -17.28 -18.16
N PRO A 44 -3.95 -18.42 -18.45
CA PRO A 44 -4.48 -18.71 -19.78
C PRO A 44 -5.31 -17.55 -20.35
N TRP A 45 -5.34 -17.41 -21.67
CA TRP A 45 -5.96 -16.24 -22.33
C TRP A 45 -7.43 -16.03 -21.93
N TRP A 46 -8.18 -17.11 -21.74
CA TRP A 46 -9.59 -17.10 -21.32
C TRP A 46 -9.78 -16.74 -19.83
N LEU A 47 -8.72 -16.81 -19.01
CA LEU A 47 -8.70 -16.31 -17.63
C LEU A 47 -8.18 -14.88 -17.49
N ARG A 48 -7.63 -14.28 -18.56
CA ARG A 48 -7.11 -12.90 -18.51
C ARG A 48 -8.14 -11.85 -18.07
N PRO A 49 -9.46 -12.00 -18.37
CA PRO A 49 -10.46 -11.11 -17.79
C PRO A 49 -10.54 -11.20 -16.27
N PHE A 50 -10.11 -12.29 -15.65
CA PHE A 50 -10.27 -12.54 -14.21
C PHE A 50 -9.00 -12.36 -13.38
N ALA A 51 -7.83 -12.39 -14.02
CA ALA A 51 -6.57 -12.14 -13.35
C ALA A 51 -5.55 -11.59 -14.35
N ARG A 52 -5.38 -10.27 -14.38
CA ARG A 52 -4.31 -9.62 -15.15
C ARG A 52 -3.46 -8.74 -14.26
N PHE A 53 -2.16 -8.87 -14.39
CA PHE A 53 -1.18 -8.02 -13.73
C PHE A 53 -0.66 -7.01 -14.75
N ASP A 54 -0.78 -5.72 -14.45
CA ASP A 54 -0.32 -4.65 -15.32
C ASP A 54 0.53 -3.68 -14.48
N ALA A 55 1.79 -3.49 -14.87
CA ALA A 55 2.71 -2.62 -14.14
C ALA A 55 2.21 -1.17 -14.08
N ARG A 56 1.35 -0.74 -15.02
CA ARG A 56 0.78 0.62 -15.03
C ARG A 56 -0.18 0.87 -13.87
N ASP A 57 -0.72 -0.19 -13.27
CA ASP A 57 -1.60 -0.14 -12.11
C ASP A 57 -0.84 0.14 -10.81
N HIS A 58 0.50 0.18 -10.87
CA HIS A 58 1.38 0.19 -9.72
C HIS A 58 2.57 1.12 -9.92
N LEU A 59 2.85 1.95 -8.92
CA LEU A 59 3.94 2.91 -8.87
C LEU A 59 3.98 3.86 -10.08
N HIS A 60 4.81 4.89 -10.02
CA HIS A 60 5.07 5.72 -11.19
C HIS A 60 6.22 5.11 -12.01
N GLY A 61 6.22 5.35 -13.32
CA GLY A 61 7.24 4.85 -14.23
C GLY A 61 6.86 5.07 -15.69
N ALA A 62 7.83 4.92 -16.57
CA ALA A 62 7.71 5.16 -17.99
C ALA A 62 6.80 4.11 -18.68
N PRO A 63 6.22 4.44 -19.85
CA PRO A 63 5.52 3.46 -20.67
C PRO A 63 6.44 2.28 -21.02
N GLY A 64 5.95 1.06 -20.80
CA GLY A 64 6.72 -0.17 -21.06
C GLY A 64 7.51 -0.70 -19.86
N ASP A 65 7.70 0.10 -18.80
CA ASP A 65 8.39 -0.37 -17.60
C ASP A 65 7.69 -1.55 -16.94
N SER A 66 8.47 -2.57 -16.65
CA SER A 66 8.08 -3.68 -15.76
C SER A 66 7.82 -3.18 -14.35
N LEU A 67 7.08 -3.97 -13.57
CA LEU A 67 6.85 -3.65 -12.16
C LEU A 67 8.17 -3.59 -11.37
N ARG A 68 9.16 -4.40 -11.77
CA ARG A 68 10.51 -4.38 -11.19
C ARG A 68 11.21 -3.04 -11.39
N GLN A 69 11.25 -2.56 -12.63
CA GLN A 69 11.87 -1.27 -12.95
C GLN A 69 11.23 -0.11 -12.17
N ARG A 70 9.91 -0.15 -12.00
CA ARG A 70 9.17 0.88 -11.26
C ARG A 70 9.50 0.90 -9.77
N ILE A 71 9.60 -0.27 -9.13
CA ILE A 71 9.97 -0.34 -7.71
C ILE A 71 11.44 0.02 -7.50
N ASP A 72 12.34 -0.38 -8.40
CA ASP A 72 13.75 -0.02 -8.32
C ASP A 72 13.95 1.48 -8.47
N ALA A 73 13.28 2.12 -9.44
CA ALA A 73 13.33 3.58 -9.59
C ALA A 73 12.83 4.28 -8.30
N PHE A 74 11.72 3.82 -7.73
CA PHE A 74 11.17 4.38 -6.50
C PHE A 74 12.14 4.29 -5.31
N LEU A 75 12.85 3.15 -5.19
CA LEU A 75 13.84 2.90 -4.13
C LEU A 75 15.12 3.71 -4.37
N TRP A 76 15.59 3.75 -5.61
CA TRP A 76 16.77 4.50 -6.02
C TRP A 76 16.64 6.00 -5.74
N ASP A 77 15.49 6.58 -6.05
CA ASP A 77 15.17 7.99 -5.74
C ASP A 77 15.20 8.31 -4.24
N ARG A 78 15.23 7.28 -3.38
CA ARG A 78 15.30 7.37 -1.91
C ARG A 78 16.63 6.86 -1.35
N GLY A 79 17.62 6.62 -2.21
CA GLY A 79 18.95 6.15 -1.82
C GLY A 79 18.98 4.70 -1.34
N VAL A 80 18.03 3.87 -1.77
CA VAL A 80 17.98 2.44 -1.44
C VAL A 80 18.35 1.62 -2.67
N ASP A 81 19.41 0.82 -2.55
CA ASP A 81 19.80 -0.20 -3.51
C ASP A 81 19.63 -1.59 -2.89
N LEU A 82 18.94 -2.48 -3.60
CA LEU A 82 18.71 -3.87 -3.18
C LEU A 82 19.83 -4.81 -3.62
N GLY A 83 20.76 -4.36 -4.47
CA GLY A 83 21.84 -5.19 -5.01
C GLY A 83 21.34 -6.39 -5.83
N GLY A 84 20.18 -6.25 -6.48
CA GLY A 84 19.52 -7.34 -7.20
C GLY A 84 18.72 -8.30 -6.31
N GLY A 85 18.53 -7.97 -5.03
CA GLY A 85 17.68 -8.74 -4.14
C GLY A 85 16.22 -8.82 -4.62
N ARG A 86 15.53 -9.89 -4.24
CA ARG A 86 14.16 -10.20 -4.68
C ARG A 86 13.18 -9.12 -4.19
N VAL A 87 12.13 -8.86 -4.97
CA VAL A 87 10.96 -8.10 -4.49
C VAL A 87 9.72 -8.98 -4.59
N THR A 88 9.02 -9.17 -3.46
CA THR A 88 7.71 -9.81 -3.44
C THR A 88 6.63 -8.75 -3.22
N ALA A 89 5.45 -8.94 -3.81
CA ALA A 89 4.35 -7.99 -3.73
C ALA A 89 3.04 -8.67 -3.34
N LEU A 90 2.30 -8.05 -2.42
CA LEU A 90 0.90 -8.35 -2.13
C LEU A 90 0.02 -7.32 -2.81
N LEU A 91 -0.69 -7.74 -3.86
CA LEU A 91 -1.49 -6.88 -4.74
C LEU A 91 -2.79 -7.57 -5.17
N GLN A 92 -3.73 -6.83 -5.75
CA GLN A 92 -4.88 -7.43 -6.45
C GLN A 92 -4.61 -7.46 -7.95
N ALA A 93 -5.06 -8.55 -8.59
CA ALA A 93 -5.08 -8.64 -10.03
C ALA A 93 -6.30 -7.88 -10.58
N ARG A 94 -6.19 -7.39 -11.82
CA ARG A 94 -7.31 -6.79 -12.54
C ARG A 94 -8.37 -7.85 -12.86
N VAL A 95 -9.63 -7.49 -12.59
CA VAL A 95 -10.83 -8.30 -12.87
C VAL A 95 -11.78 -7.48 -13.74
N ALA A 96 -12.25 -8.05 -14.84
CA ALA A 96 -13.14 -7.46 -15.84
C ALA A 96 -12.68 -6.07 -16.33
N GLY A 97 -11.37 -5.86 -16.41
CA GLY A 97 -10.83 -4.56 -16.80
C GLY A 97 -10.77 -3.53 -15.67
N TYR A 98 -11.07 -3.88 -14.42
CA TYR A 98 -10.98 -3.00 -13.25
C TYR A 98 -9.90 -3.50 -12.27
N ALA A 99 -9.06 -2.58 -11.82
CA ALA A 99 -8.10 -2.80 -10.75
C ALA A 99 -8.46 -1.84 -9.62
N PHE A 100 -8.73 -2.36 -8.42
CA PHE A 100 -8.90 -1.55 -7.22
C PHE A 100 -7.90 -2.04 -6.18
N ASN A 101 -6.74 -1.38 -6.11
CA ASN A 101 -5.66 -1.70 -5.19
C ASN A 101 -5.60 -0.65 -4.07
N PRO A 102 -6.48 -0.71 -3.04
CA PRO A 102 -6.49 0.31 -1.99
C PRO A 102 -5.16 0.37 -1.25
N VAL A 103 -4.48 -0.78 -1.13
CA VAL A 103 -3.11 -0.89 -0.67
C VAL A 103 -2.39 -2.00 -1.44
N THR A 104 -1.17 -1.73 -1.88
CA THR A 104 -0.20 -2.71 -2.38
C THR A 104 1.03 -2.65 -1.50
N LEU A 105 1.55 -3.81 -1.11
CA LEU A 105 2.76 -3.91 -0.29
C LEU A 105 3.85 -4.62 -1.07
N TYR A 106 5.05 -4.08 -1.05
CA TYR A 106 6.24 -4.67 -1.61
C TYR A 106 7.22 -4.97 -0.47
N TRP A 107 7.65 -6.22 -0.33
CA TRP A 107 8.77 -6.57 0.54
C TRP A 107 10.03 -6.65 -0.31
N CYS A 108 10.98 -5.78 0.00
CA CYS A 108 12.24 -5.65 -0.69
C CYS A 108 13.31 -6.41 0.09
N HIS A 109 13.80 -7.48 -0.50
CA HIS A 109 14.79 -8.36 0.09
C HIS A 109 16.20 -7.95 -0.35
N ASP A 110 17.20 -8.20 0.48
CA ASP A 110 18.59 -8.21 0.04
C ASP A 110 18.94 -9.52 -0.70
N THR A 111 20.19 -9.64 -1.13
CA THR A 111 20.72 -10.84 -1.79
C THR A 111 20.76 -12.07 -0.89
N ALA A 112 20.71 -11.89 0.44
CA ALA A 112 20.59 -12.98 1.41
C ALA A 112 19.12 -13.40 1.67
N GLY A 113 18.16 -12.73 1.04
CA GLY A 113 16.72 -13.00 1.17
C GLY A 113 16.06 -12.34 2.39
N VAL A 114 16.78 -11.50 3.14
CA VAL A 114 16.26 -10.79 4.31
C VAL A 114 15.51 -9.55 3.85
N VAL A 115 14.31 -9.33 4.38
CA VAL A 115 13.54 -8.10 4.11
C VAL A 115 14.27 -6.91 4.73
N ARG A 116 14.71 -5.97 3.89
CA ARG A 116 15.37 -4.73 4.31
C ARG A 116 14.41 -3.55 4.33
N HIS A 117 13.49 -3.52 3.37
CA HIS A 117 12.54 -2.44 3.23
C HIS A 117 11.15 -2.98 2.88
N ILE A 118 10.13 -2.22 3.26
CA ILE A 118 8.77 -2.44 2.79
C ILE A 118 8.32 -1.16 2.09
N VAL A 119 7.75 -1.29 0.91
CA VAL A 119 7.08 -0.18 0.23
C VAL A 119 5.59 -0.40 0.31
N MET A 120 4.86 0.59 0.83
CA MET A 120 3.41 0.59 0.88
C MET A 120 2.88 1.60 -0.11
N GLU A 121 2.30 1.12 -1.20
CA GLU A 121 1.60 1.95 -2.17
C GLU A 121 0.11 2.00 -1.81
N MET A 122 -0.43 3.22 -1.68
CA MET A 122 -1.84 3.45 -1.43
C MET A 122 -2.46 4.17 -2.62
N HIS A 123 -3.66 3.73 -3.00
CA HIS A 123 -4.47 4.39 -4.03
C HIS A 123 -5.69 5.01 -3.38
N ASN A 124 -6.12 6.17 -3.88
CA ASN A 124 -7.42 6.72 -3.52
C ASN A 124 -8.44 6.59 -4.66
N HIS A 125 -9.71 6.77 -4.31
CA HIS A 125 -10.84 6.70 -5.24
C HIS A 125 -10.81 7.73 -6.39
N ARG A 126 -9.94 8.75 -6.31
CA ARG A 126 -9.75 9.77 -7.36
C ARG A 126 -8.63 9.40 -8.34
N GLY A 127 -8.05 8.20 -8.18
CA GLY A 127 -6.94 7.73 -9.02
C GLY A 127 -5.58 8.30 -8.62
N GLU A 128 -5.48 9.04 -7.51
CA GLU A 128 -4.19 9.47 -6.97
C GLU A 128 -3.55 8.26 -6.27
N ARG A 129 -2.24 8.08 -6.48
CA ARG A 129 -1.44 7.04 -5.84
C ARG A 129 -0.28 7.66 -5.08
N HIS A 130 0.16 7.01 -4.02
CA HIS A 130 1.39 7.39 -3.32
C HIS A 130 2.05 6.18 -2.69
N ALA A 131 3.36 6.09 -2.83
CA ALA A 131 4.17 5.03 -2.23
C ALA A 131 4.98 5.55 -1.05
N TYR A 132 4.86 4.85 0.08
CA TYR A 132 5.60 5.08 1.31
C TYR A 132 6.73 4.08 1.41
N LEU A 133 7.96 4.55 1.56
CA LEU A 133 9.06 3.70 1.99
C LEU A 133 8.98 3.57 3.51
N LEU A 134 8.84 2.33 3.98
CA LEU A 134 8.75 2.00 5.39
C LEU A 134 10.15 1.58 5.87
N PRO A 135 10.75 2.30 6.82
CA PRO A 135 12.05 1.92 7.36
C PRO A 135 11.94 0.61 8.14
N PRO A 136 12.97 -0.25 8.12
CA PRO A 136 13.00 -1.43 8.97
C PRO A 136 12.93 -1.01 10.43
N SER A 137 12.13 -1.73 11.21
CA SER A 137 11.94 -1.48 12.64
C SER A 137 12.15 -2.77 13.43
N PRO A 138 12.91 -2.75 14.55
CA PRO A 138 13.14 -3.94 15.38
C PRO A 138 11.84 -4.59 15.86
N ASP A 139 10.81 -3.79 16.12
CA ASP A 139 9.51 -4.23 16.61
C ASP A 139 8.55 -4.66 15.48
N GLY A 140 9.03 -4.66 14.23
CA GLY A 140 8.24 -4.98 13.03
C GLY A 140 7.17 -3.95 12.69
N THR A 141 7.17 -2.80 13.35
CA THR A 141 6.23 -1.69 13.11
C THR A 141 6.99 -0.47 12.60
N SER A 142 6.74 -0.12 11.34
CA SER A 142 7.37 1.02 10.67
C SER A 142 6.48 2.24 10.73
N MET A 143 7.07 3.41 10.96
CA MET A 143 6.36 4.69 10.96
C MET A 143 6.61 5.44 9.65
N ALA A 144 5.55 5.99 9.05
CA ALA A 144 5.66 6.86 7.88
C ALA A 144 4.77 8.10 8.04
N PRO A 145 5.29 9.33 7.78
CA PRO A 145 4.47 10.54 7.81
C PRO A 145 3.38 10.46 6.73
N LYS A 146 2.15 10.82 7.08
CA LYS A 146 1.04 10.78 6.13
C LYS A 146 1.22 11.88 5.08
N ARG A 147 1.36 11.47 3.81
CA ARG A 147 1.51 12.39 2.67
C ARG A 147 0.38 12.34 1.65
N LEU A 148 -0.42 11.27 1.63
CA LEU A 148 -1.52 11.06 0.69
C LEU A 148 -2.85 11.39 1.34
N ARG A 149 -3.62 12.23 0.67
CA ARG A 149 -4.99 12.55 1.04
C ARG A 149 -5.91 11.43 0.53
N VAL A 150 -5.98 10.34 1.29
CA VAL A 150 -6.83 9.17 0.98
C VAL A 150 -8.33 9.42 1.21
N SER A 151 -8.70 10.51 1.89
CA SER A 151 -10.10 10.92 2.10
C SER A 151 -10.22 12.45 2.30
N PRO A 152 -11.23 13.12 1.73
CA PRO A 152 -11.48 14.55 1.90
C PRO A 152 -11.86 14.95 3.33
N PHE A 153 -12.23 13.99 4.18
CA PHE A 153 -12.53 14.21 5.61
C PHE A 153 -11.32 14.04 6.52
N ASN A 154 -10.16 13.77 5.93
CA ASN A 154 -8.93 13.51 6.64
C ASN A 154 -7.87 14.51 6.14
N GLY A 155 -7.51 15.50 6.97
CA GLY A 155 -6.35 16.37 6.75
C GLY A 155 -5.04 15.61 6.51
N THR A 156 -3.99 16.31 6.10
CA THR A 156 -2.65 15.75 5.88
C THR A 156 -1.94 15.38 7.19
N ASP A 157 -2.45 15.84 8.32
CA ASP A 157 -1.81 15.66 9.63
C ASP A 157 -1.92 14.22 10.15
N GLY A 158 -0.84 13.77 10.77
CA GLY A 158 -0.69 12.45 11.38
C GLY A 158 0.43 11.59 10.76
N HIS A 159 0.63 10.41 11.32
CA HIS A 159 1.56 9.41 10.80
C HIS A 159 0.87 8.05 10.74
N TYR A 160 1.31 7.22 9.79
CA TYR A 160 0.92 5.82 9.72
C TYR A 160 1.90 4.99 10.53
N LEU A 161 1.38 4.11 11.39
CA LEU A 161 2.12 2.97 11.91
C LEU A 161 1.70 1.75 11.10
N VAL A 162 2.68 1.10 10.48
CA VAL A 162 2.46 -0.03 9.58
C VAL A 162 3.20 -1.23 10.15
N ARG A 163 2.45 -2.28 10.47
CA ARG A 163 2.99 -3.60 10.80
C ARG A 163 2.65 -4.54 9.66
N ALA A 164 3.66 -4.92 8.89
CA ALA A 164 3.52 -5.75 7.70
C ALA A 164 4.62 -6.83 7.67
N PRO A 165 4.57 -7.84 8.57
CA PRO A 165 5.48 -8.96 8.49
C PRO A 165 5.40 -9.61 7.11
N HIS A 166 6.52 -10.14 6.62
CA HIS A 166 6.52 -10.87 5.36
C HIS A 166 5.55 -12.06 5.45
N PRO A 167 4.59 -12.17 4.51
CA PRO A 167 3.54 -13.18 4.58
C PRO A 167 4.11 -14.59 4.40
N GLY A 168 3.69 -15.49 5.30
CA GLY A 168 4.09 -16.90 5.34
C GLY A 168 2.93 -17.80 4.97
N ASP A 169 2.42 -18.60 5.92
CA ASP A 169 1.16 -19.33 5.76
C ASP A 169 -0.07 -18.42 5.93
N GLU A 170 0.13 -17.28 6.58
CA GLU A 170 -0.88 -16.25 6.76
C GLU A 170 -0.32 -14.89 6.38
N VAL A 171 -1.23 -14.02 5.94
CA VAL A 171 -1.00 -12.58 5.84
C VAL A 171 -1.65 -11.91 7.05
N ASN A 172 -0.91 -11.01 7.69
CA ASN A 172 -1.43 -10.19 8.79
C ASN A 172 -0.79 -8.81 8.72
N VAL A 173 -1.48 -7.89 8.05
CA VAL A 173 -1.05 -6.50 7.91
C VAL A 173 -1.96 -5.62 8.73
N THR A 174 -1.37 -4.69 9.48
CA THR A 174 -2.08 -3.64 10.19
C THR A 174 -1.51 -2.28 9.83
N VAL A 175 -2.38 -1.37 9.40
CA VAL A 175 -2.05 0.03 9.12
C VAL A 175 -2.93 0.89 10.03
N SER A 176 -2.33 1.64 10.95
CA SER A 176 -3.04 2.60 11.79
C SER A 176 -2.62 4.03 11.47
N LEU A 177 -3.59 4.91 11.29
CA LEU A 177 -3.39 6.35 11.20
C LEU A 177 -3.56 6.96 12.58
N HIS A 178 -2.50 7.58 13.09
CA HIS A 178 -2.49 8.25 14.38
C HIS A 178 -2.58 9.77 14.20
N ARG A 179 -3.42 10.42 15.03
CA ARG A 179 -3.59 11.89 15.10
C ARG A 179 -3.74 12.33 16.55
N GLY A 180 -3.00 13.35 16.96
CA GLY A 180 -2.98 13.79 18.36
C GLY A 180 -2.63 12.61 19.28
N ASN A 181 -3.46 12.36 20.30
CA ASN A 181 -3.21 11.35 21.33
C ASN A 181 -3.76 9.94 21.03
N GLY A 182 -4.18 9.61 19.79
CA GLY A 182 -4.71 8.26 19.53
C GLY A 182 -4.86 7.83 18.06
N PRO A 183 -5.19 6.53 17.83
CA PRO A 183 -5.44 6.00 16.50
C PRO A 183 -6.79 6.48 15.97
N ALA A 184 -6.76 7.30 14.93
CA ALA A 184 -7.95 7.82 14.26
C ALA A 184 -8.62 6.76 13.35
N PHE A 185 -7.81 5.90 12.74
CA PHE A 185 -8.24 4.87 11.81
C PHE A 185 -7.29 3.67 11.85
N ILE A 186 -7.82 2.46 11.78
CA ILE A 186 -7.07 1.20 11.72
C ILE A 186 -7.63 0.36 10.57
N ALA A 187 -6.76 -0.09 9.68
CA ALA A 187 -7.05 -1.05 8.64
C ALA A 187 -6.25 -2.34 8.91
N THR A 188 -6.92 -3.48 8.90
CA THR A 188 -6.26 -4.79 9.03
C THR A 188 -6.59 -5.66 7.84
N VAL A 189 -5.58 -6.30 7.25
CA VAL A 189 -5.73 -7.32 6.21
C VAL A 189 -5.23 -8.64 6.78
N ARG A 190 -6.12 -9.62 6.93
CA ARG A 190 -5.78 -10.96 7.42
C ARG A 190 -6.24 -12.03 6.46
N GLY A 191 -5.48 -13.11 6.31
CA GLY A 191 -5.90 -14.20 5.43
C GLY A 191 -4.97 -15.38 5.44
N ALA A 192 -5.47 -16.53 5.01
CA ALA A 192 -4.69 -17.76 4.88
C ALA A 192 -4.21 -17.96 3.44
N ARG A 193 -3.00 -18.49 3.31
CA ARG A 193 -2.35 -18.79 2.03
C ARG A 193 -3.02 -19.96 1.33
N ARG A 194 -3.17 -19.83 0.02
CA ARG A 194 -3.61 -20.84 -0.94
C ARG A 194 -2.65 -20.81 -2.13
N ARG A 195 -2.39 -21.97 -2.73
CA ARG A 195 -1.58 -22.03 -3.95
C ARG A 195 -2.39 -21.40 -5.09
N ALA A 196 -1.78 -20.49 -5.85
CA ALA A 196 -2.47 -19.94 -7.00
C ALA A 196 -2.60 -21.02 -8.10
N GLY A 197 -3.82 -21.23 -8.56
CA GLY A 197 -4.14 -22.17 -9.64
C GLY A 197 -5.47 -21.81 -10.30
N VAL A 198 -5.72 -22.36 -11.48
CA VAL A 198 -6.94 -22.10 -12.29
C VAL A 198 -8.21 -22.29 -11.46
N ALA A 199 -8.31 -23.41 -10.74
CA ALA A 199 -9.46 -23.73 -9.91
C ALA A 199 -9.68 -22.69 -8.80
N GLU A 200 -8.61 -22.24 -8.15
CA GLU A 200 -8.70 -21.26 -7.06
C GLU A 200 -9.10 -19.88 -7.62
N VAL A 201 -8.56 -19.47 -8.77
CA VAL A 201 -8.97 -18.23 -9.44
C VAL A 201 -10.46 -18.26 -9.78
N LEU A 202 -10.95 -19.35 -10.40
CA LEU A 202 -12.38 -19.51 -10.71
C LEU A 202 -13.24 -19.53 -9.44
N LEU A 203 -12.80 -20.21 -8.39
CA LEU A 203 -13.49 -20.24 -7.11
C LEU A 203 -13.57 -18.85 -6.47
N MET A 204 -12.51 -18.06 -6.54
CA MET A 204 -12.49 -16.68 -6.04
C MET A 204 -13.40 -15.78 -6.87
N GLN A 205 -13.44 -15.97 -8.19
CA GLN A 205 -14.38 -15.25 -9.04
C GLN A 205 -15.84 -15.64 -8.76
N ALA A 206 -16.13 -16.89 -8.43
CA ALA A 206 -17.48 -17.32 -8.04
C ALA A 206 -17.88 -16.79 -6.65
N LYS A 207 -16.93 -16.72 -5.71
CA LYS A 207 -17.19 -16.29 -4.33
C LYS A 207 -17.16 -14.78 -4.12
N ALA A 208 -16.42 -14.07 -4.96
CA ALA A 208 -16.21 -12.63 -4.88
C ALA A 208 -16.20 -11.95 -6.27
N PRO A 209 -17.19 -12.21 -7.14
CA PRO A 209 -17.20 -11.72 -8.54
C PRO A 209 -17.20 -10.19 -8.63
N LEU A 210 -17.69 -9.53 -7.58
CA LEU A 210 -17.91 -8.10 -7.53
C LEU A 210 -17.09 -7.43 -6.43
N ALA A 211 -16.13 -8.09 -5.77
CA ALA A 211 -15.40 -7.46 -4.65
C ALA A 211 -14.74 -6.11 -5.02
N PRO A 212 -14.07 -5.95 -6.19
CA PRO A 212 -13.55 -4.63 -6.60
C PRO A 212 -14.66 -3.60 -6.86
N LEU A 213 -15.81 -4.03 -7.40
CA LEU A 213 -16.98 -3.19 -7.67
C LEU A 213 -17.72 -2.80 -6.38
N MET A 214 -17.79 -3.71 -5.42
CA MET A 214 -18.38 -3.52 -4.10
C MET A 214 -17.52 -2.60 -3.26
N THR A 215 -16.20 -2.74 -3.28
CA THR A 215 -15.31 -1.78 -2.62
C THR A 215 -15.43 -0.40 -3.27
N ALA A 216 -15.46 -0.29 -4.60
CA ALA A 216 -15.70 1.00 -5.27
C ALA A 216 -17.09 1.59 -4.94
N LEU A 217 -18.12 0.75 -4.86
CA LEU A 217 -19.49 1.14 -4.51
C LEU A 217 -19.60 1.58 -3.04
N GLU A 218 -18.98 0.85 -2.13
CA GLU A 218 -18.93 1.16 -0.69
C GLU A 218 -18.18 2.46 -0.44
N TYR A 219 -17.07 2.72 -1.12
CA TYR A 219 -16.38 4.01 -1.05
C TYR A 219 -17.21 5.17 -1.64
N ARG A 220 -17.97 4.93 -2.71
CA ARG A 220 -18.92 5.92 -3.27
C ARG A 220 -20.08 6.19 -2.31
N LEU A 221 -20.62 5.15 -1.68
CA LEU A 221 -21.66 5.25 -0.65
C LEU A 221 -21.14 5.93 0.61
N GLN A 222 -19.89 5.70 1.01
CA GLN A 222 -19.26 6.37 2.15
C GLN A 222 -19.05 7.86 1.87
N HIS A 223 -18.64 8.24 0.65
CA HIS A 223 -18.61 9.64 0.23
C HIS A 223 -19.99 10.28 0.21
N LEU A 224 -21.00 9.61 -0.35
CA LEU A 224 -22.36 10.11 -0.42
C LEU A 224 -22.98 10.26 0.98
N THR A 225 -22.75 9.29 1.87
CA THR A 225 -23.23 9.31 3.26
C THR A 225 -22.58 10.43 4.07
N LEU A 226 -21.28 10.67 3.90
CA LEU A 226 -20.56 11.75 4.59
C LEU A 226 -20.89 13.14 4.00
N TRP A 227 -21.19 13.21 2.69
CA TRP A 227 -21.72 14.41 2.03
C TRP A 227 -23.13 14.74 2.51
N LEU A 228 -24.04 13.75 2.59
CA LEU A 228 -25.38 13.89 3.15
C LEU A 228 -25.36 14.26 4.64
N ARG A 229 -24.33 13.82 5.39
CA ARG A 229 -24.13 14.16 6.81
C ARG A 229 -23.43 15.50 7.08
N ARG A 230 -23.20 16.33 6.04
CA ARG A 230 -22.65 17.70 6.15
C ARG A 230 -21.37 17.82 6.98
N VAL A 231 -20.50 16.80 6.94
CA VAL A 231 -19.19 16.90 7.60
C VAL A 231 -18.38 17.99 6.89
N PRO A 232 -17.88 19.02 7.59
CA PRO A 232 -17.23 20.15 6.95
C PRO A 232 -16.03 19.69 6.12
N LEU A 233 -16.05 20.06 4.84
CA LEU A 233 -14.93 19.87 3.92
C LEU A 233 -13.79 20.77 4.40
N VAL A 234 -12.63 20.19 4.71
CA VAL A 234 -11.43 20.98 4.93
C VAL A 234 -11.03 21.59 3.59
N ARG A 235 -11.31 22.89 3.41
CA ARG A 235 -10.87 23.67 2.24
C ARG A 235 -9.35 23.61 2.13
N GLY A 236 -8.85 23.35 0.93
CA GLY A 236 -7.41 23.26 0.66
C GLY A 236 -6.74 24.61 0.86
N ALA A 237 -5.65 24.62 1.62
CA ALA A 237 -4.56 25.56 1.36
C ALA A 237 -3.84 25.09 0.10
N GLU A 238 -3.38 26.07 -0.67
CA GLU A 238 -2.86 25.99 -2.03
C GLU A 238 -1.72 24.99 -2.22
N ALA A 239 -1.53 24.60 -3.48
CA ALA A 239 -0.38 23.85 -3.95
C ALA A 239 0.91 24.57 -3.54
N VAL A 240 1.67 23.97 -2.62
CA VAL A 240 3.08 24.34 -2.43
C VAL A 240 3.82 23.77 -3.63
N GLY A 241 4.10 24.67 -4.58
CA GLY A 241 5.00 24.42 -5.69
C GLY A 241 6.38 24.02 -5.16
N GLU A 242 7.05 23.19 -5.96
CA GLU A 242 8.47 22.92 -5.86
C GLU A 242 9.23 24.22 -5.58
N THR A 243 9.93 24.28 -4.45
CA THR A 243 11.06 25.20 -4.31
C THR A 243 12.27 24.37 -3.96
N VAL A 244 13.10 24.25 -4.98
CA VAL A 244 14.48 23.79 -5.01
C VAL A 244 15.25 24.34 -3.80
N ALA A 245 15.99 23.45 -3.13
CA ALA A 245 16.93 23.81 -2.09
C ALA A 245 18.04 24.73 -2.64
N PRO A 246 18.46 25.78 -1.92
CA PRO A 246 19.75 26.39 -2.18
C PRO A 246 20.87 25.57 -1.53
N THR A 247 21.88 25.34 -2.35
CA THR A 247 23.19 24.76 -2.07
C THR A 247 23.91 25.43 -0.89
N ALA A 248 24.78 24.62 -0.27
CA ALA A 248 25.66 24.88 0.87
C ALA A 248 26.36 26.25 0.96
N ALA A 249 26.55 26.71 2.20
CA ALA A 249 27.75 27.45 2.61
C ALA A 249 28.19 26.99 4.02
N PHE A 250 29.38 26.40 4.08
CA PHE A 250 30.20 26.28 5.29
C PHE A 250 30.65 27.66 5.76
N VAL A 251 30.67 27.90 7.07
CA VAL A 251 31.62 28.66 7.95
C VAL A 251 30.86 28.78 9.29
N GLY A 252 31.37 28.56 10.51
CA GLY A 252 32.67 28.31 11.09
C GLY A 252 32.46 28.35 12.61
N ASN A 253 33.28 27.61 13.36
CA ASN A 253 33.31 27.56 14.83
C ASN A 253 33.19 28.93 15.51
N THR A 254 32.45 29.00 16.62
CA THR A 254 33.00 29.51 17.89
C THR A 254 32.15 29.06 19.07
N ALA A 255 32.83 28.45 20.05
CA ALA A 255 32.36 28.20 21.38
C ALA A 255 32.04 29.51 22.14
N ARG A 256 31.06 29.45 23.05
CA ARG A 256 31.18 30.04 24.40
C ARG A 256 30.10 29.52 25.33
N SER A 257 30.59 28.84 26.37
CA SER A 257 29.96 28.67 27.68
C SER A 257 29.45 30.01 28.24
N ARG A 258 28.29 29.99 28.92
CA ARG A 258 28.18 30.42 30.33
C ARG A 258 26.79 30.14 30.91
N TYR A 259 26.84 29.73 32.17
CA TYR A 259 25.78 29.63 33.15
C TYR A 259 25.04 30.95 33.39
N SER A 260 23.75 30.84 33.71
CA SER A 260 23.10 31.49 34.86
C SER A 260 21.76 30.81 35.12
#